data_AF-A0A931YMN1-F1
#
_entry.id   AF-A0A931YMN1-F1
#
_cell.length_a   1.000
_cell.length_b   1.000
_cell.length_c   1.000
_cell.angle_alpha   90.00
_cell.angle_beta   90.00
_cell.angle_gamma   90.00
#
_symmetry.space_group_name_H-M   'P 1'
#
loop_
_entity.id
_entity.type
_entity.pdbx_description
1 polymer ?
#
loop_
_entity_poly.entity_id
_entity_poly.type
_entity_poly.pdbx_seq_one_letter_code
_entity_poly.pdbx_strand_id
1 'polypeptide(L)'
;MVNARKAVSSLGSVPKGIGGRFLSKSRLFVSLAKQKEATERELRTLGAPIREGEQSSPLKDDEPDGDVDHSIRTHRMQVLSRQRMGIDRILDRMQRKEWPLRCECGDRMLDVRLLAGSELCTGCAARREIPRRPSAPVRARVMR
;
A
#
# COMPACT_ATOMS: atom_id res chain seq x y z
N MET A 1 11.89 -36.66 -17.84
CA MET A 1 11.10 -35.68 -18.61
C MET A 1 9.68 -36.22 -18.78
N VAL A 2 8.71 -35.69 -18.05
CA VAL A 2 7.26 -35.80 -18.35
C VAL A 2 6.61 -34.47 -17.92
N ASN A 3 5.86 -33.87 -18.85
CA ASN A 3 5.28 -32.53 -18.81
C ASN A 3 4.21 -32.37 -17.71
N ALA A 4 4.37 -31.39 -16.83
CA ALA A 4 3.32 -30.91 -15.92
C ALA A 4 2.64 -29.66 -16.48
N ARG A 5 1.91 -29.81 -17.60
CA ARG A 5 0.89 -28.86 -18.06
C ARG A 5 -0.44 -29.60 -18.15
N LYS A 6 -1.24 -29.54 -17.07
CA LYS A 6 -2.72 -29.59 -17.00
C LYS A 6 -3.18 -30.34 -15.75
N ALA A 7 -3.62 -29.56 -14.76
CA ALA A 7 -4.56 -29.85 -13.67
C ALA A 7 -4.22 -28.81 -12.58
N VAL A 8 -5.04 -27.85 -12.16
CA VAL A 8 -6.50 -27.82 -12.04
C VAL A 8 -6.93 -26.36 -12.11
N SER A 9 -7.58 -25.97 -13.21
CA SER A 9 -8.41 -24.78 -13.28
C SER A 9 -9.74 -25.07 -12.60
N SER A 10 -9.83 -25.04 -11.26
CA SER A 10 -11.11 -25.02 -10.52
C SER A 10 -10.90 -25.12 -9.00
N LEU A 11 -10.74 -23.97 -8.34
CA LEU A 11 -11.09 -23.69 -6.94
C LEU A 11 -11.03 -22.16 -6.84
N GLY A 12 -12.06 -21.41 -7.25
CA GLY A 12 -13.45 -21.68 -6.94
C GLY A 12 -13.84 -21.13 -5.56
N SER A 13 -13.21 -20.05 -5.11
CA SER A 13 -13.79 -19.11 -4.15
C SER A 13 -13.12 -17.74 -4.28
N VAL A 14 -13.44 -17.02 -5.36
CA VAL A 14 -13.38 -15.56 -5.30
C VAL A 14 -14.33 -15.18 -4.16
N PRO A 15 -13.89 -14.49 -3.10
CA PRO A 15 -14.82 -14.02 -2.09
C PRO A 15 -15.86 -13.13 -2.80
N LYS A 16 -17.05 -13.69 -2.98
CA LYS A 16 -18.25 -12.96 -3.37
C LYS A 16 -18.49 -11.92 -2.27
N GLY A 17 -18.52 -10.65 -2.67
CA GLY A 17 -19.13 -9.60 -1.88
C GLY A 17 -18.26 -8.99 -0.80
N ILE A 18 -17.24 -8.23 -1.19
CA ILE A 18 -17.15 -6.88 -0.64
C ILE A 18 -17.74 -6.02 -1.75
N GLY A 19 -18.94 -5.47 -1.53
CA GLY A 19 -19.59 -4.50 -2.42
C GLY A 19 -18.79 -3.20 -2.49
N GLY A 20 -17.56 -3.28 -2.96
CA GLY A 20 -16.73 -2.13 -3.28
C GLY A 20 -17.39 -1.42 -4.44
N ARG A 21 -17.84 -0.19 -4.20
CA ARG A 21 -18.24 0.70 -5.29
C ARG A 21 -17.02 0.87 -6.18
N PHE A 22 -17.13 0.43 -7.44
CA PHE A 22 -16.20 0.79 -8.49
C PHE A 22 -16.70 2.09 -9.12
N LEU A 23 -15.98 3.16 -8.87
CA LEU A 23 -16.09 4.45 -9.50
C LEU A 23 -15.66 4.29 -10.97
N SER A 24 -16.26 5.12 -11.82
CA SER A 24 -15.73 5.30 -13.17
C SER A 24 -14.32 5.88 -13.10
N LYS A 25 -13.51 5.65 -14.16
CA LYS A 25 -12.14 6.18 -14.26
C LYS A 25 -12.08 7.67 -13.89
N SER A 26 -12.98 8.49 -14.44
CA SER A 26 -13.01 9.93 -14.19
C SER A 26 -13.37 10.27 -12.74
N ARG A 27 -14.33 9.55 -12.13
CA ARG A 27 -14.70 9.77 -10.72
C ARG A 27 -13.57 9.38 -9.77
N LEU A 28 -12.89 8.26 -10.04
CA LEU A 28 -11.75 7.84 -9.23
C LEU A 28 -10.59 8.85 -9.36
N PHE A 29 -10.30 9.33 -10.57
CA PHE A 29 -9.26 10.34 -10.80
C PHE A 29 -9.51 11.61 -9.96
N VAL A 30 -10.72 12.16 -10.01
CA VAL A 30 -11.09 13.34 -9.21
C VAL A 30 -10.99 13.05 -7.71
N SER A 31 -11.40 11.86 -7.27
CA SER A 31 -11.35 11.47 -5.86
C SER A 31 -9.90 11.33 -5.36
N LEU A 32 -9.01 10.73 -6.17
CA LEU A 32 -7.59 10.62 -5.88
C LEU A 32 -6.91 12.00 -5.82
N ALA A 33 -7.23 12.90 -6.77
CA ALA A 33 -6.69 14.26 -6.75
C ALA A 33 -7.10 15.03 -5.48
N LYS A 34 -8.38 14.93 -5.08
CA LYS A 34 -8.86 15.53 -3.82
C LYS A 34 -8.19 14.90 -2.59
N GLN A 35 -8.01 13.59 -2.59
CA GLN A 35 -7.37 12.88 -1.48
C GLN A 35 -5.89 13.24 -1.37
N LYS A 36 -5.19 13.40 -2.49
CA LYS A 36 -3.81 13.91 -2.53
C LYS A 36 -3.75 15.30 -1.88
N GLU A 37 -4.61 16.22 -2.33
CA GLU A 37 -4.63 17.58 -1.79
C GLU A 37 -4.91 17.61 -0.28
N ALA A 38 -5.85 16.79 0.20
CA ALA A 38 -6.12 16.65 1.63
C ALA A 38 -4.88 16.12 2.40
N THR A 39 -4.22 15.09 1.87
CA THR A 39 -3.01 14.51 2.45
C THR A 39 -1.86 15.52 2.49
N GLU A 40 -1.69 16.31 1.44
CA GLU A 40 -0.69 17.38 1.38
C GLU A 40 -0.97 18.50 2.37
N ARG A 41 -2.23 18.91 2.52
CA ARG A 41 -2.61 19.90 3.55
C ARG A 41 -2.29 19.38 4.95
N GLU A 42 -2.57 18.12 5.23
CA GLU A 42 -2.26 17.50 6.53
C GLU A 42 -0.75 17.37 6.79
N LEU A 43 0.04 17.07 5.76
CA LEU A 43 1.50 17.10 5.87
C LEU A 43 2.02 18.52 6.20
N ARG A 44 1.41 19.57 5.63
CA ARG A 44 1.76 20.97 5.97
C ARG A 44 1.45 21.30 7.42
N THR A 45 0.28 20.89 7.93
CA THR A 45 -0.10 21.16 9.33
C THR A 45 0.79 20.43 10.31
N LEU A 46 1.30 19.25 9.95
CA LEU A 46 2.28 18.49 10.73
C LEU A 46 3.71 19.03 10.57
N GLY A 47 3.95 20.09 9.80
CA GLY A 47 5.26 20.71 9.59
C GLY A 47 6.23 19.85 8.79
N ALA A 48 5.72 18.90 7.98
CA ALA A 48 6.58 18.10 7.12
C ALA A 48 7.21 18.98 6.02
N PRO A 49 8.53 18.88 5.77
CA PRO A 49 9.17 19.61 4.68
C PRO A 49 8.61 19.11 3.35
N ILE A 50 7.88 19.98 2.64
CA ILE A 50 7.44 19.71 1.27
C ILE A 50 8.50 20.26 0.34
N ARG A 51 9.62 19.54 0.17
CA ARG A 51 10.55 19.84 -0.93
C ARG A 51 11.14 18.61 -1.58
N GLU A 52 11.04 18.62 -2.91
CA GLU A 52 11.82 17.84 -3.84
C GLU A 52 13.30 18.20 -3.68
N GLY A 53 14.16 17.21 -3.46
CA GLY A 53 15.58 17.34 -3.79
C GLY A 53 16.53 17.95 -2.76
N GLU A 54 16.19 18.09 -1.48
CA GLU A 54 17.21 18.41 -0.47
C GLU A 54 17.74 17.15 0.22
N GLN A 55 19.00 16.84 -0.10
CA GLN A 55 19.84 15.93 0.67
C GLN A 55 19.86 16.41 2.11
N SER A 56 19.18 15.69 2.99
CA SER A 56 19.30 15.87 4.43
C SER A 56 20.70 15.42 4.87
N SER A 57 21.58 16.39 5.13
CA SER A 57 22.77 16.19 5.95
C SER A 57 22.38 15.59 7.31
N PRO A 58 23.27 14.81 7.97
CA PRO A 58 22.94 14.13 9.21
C PRO A 58 22.75 15.15 10.32
N LEU A 59 21.49 15.36 10.72
CA LEU A 59 21.15 16.06 11.96
C LEU A 59 21.69 15.24 13.11
N LYS A 60 22.52 15.89 13.94
CA LYS A 60 23.11 15.33 15.15
C LYS A 60 22.01 14.80 16.07
N ASP A 61 22.28 13.64 16.66
CA ASP A 61 21.47 13.01 17.70
C ASP A 61 21.43 13.91 18.96
N ASP A 62 20.53 14.87 19.00
CA ASP A 62 20.02 15.40 20.27
C ASP A 62 18.96 14.40 20.75
N GLU A 63 19.30 13.61 21.77
CA GLU A 63 18.40 12.65 22.42
C GLU A 63 17.06 13.31 22.77
N PRO A 64 15.93 12.89 22.17
CA PRO A 64 14.64 13.41 22.57
C PRO A 64 14.17 12.62 23.78
N ASP A 65 14.11 13.31 24.92
CA ASP A 65 13.30 12.90 26.07
C ASP A 65 11.89 12.55 25.59
N GLY A 66 11.58 11.25 25.51
CA GLY A 66 10.31 10.61 25.85
C GLY A 66 8.96 11.19 25.38
N ASP A 67 8.88 12.13 24.45
CA ASP A 67 7.60 12.76 24.09
C ASP A 67 6.82 11.87 23.11
N VAL A 68 5.85 11.14 23.66
CA VAL A 68 4.92 10.27 22.91
C VAL A 68 4.27 11.06 21.76
N ASP A 69 4.02 12.36 21.94
CA ASP A 69 3.49 13.26 20.93
C ASP A 69 4.43 13.46 19.73
N HIS A 70 5.74 13.54 19.96
CA HIS A 70 6.73 13.60 18.88
C HIS A 70 6.75 12.29 18.08
N SER A 71 6.73 11.14 18.77
CA SER A 71 6.68 9.82 18.12
C SER A 71 5.41 9.62 17.29
N ILE A 72 4.25 10.01 17.82
CA ILE A 72 2.96 9.95 17.11
C ILE A 72 2.98 10.86 15.88
N ARG A 73 3.47 12.09 16.03
CA ARG A 73 3.58 13.06 14.92
C ARG A 73 4.47 12.52 13.81
N THR A 74 5.66 12.04 14.15
CA THR A 74 6.63 11.50 13.18
C THR A 74 6.08 10.27 12.46
N HIS A 75 5.43 9.35 13.19
CA HIS A 75 4.76 8.21 12.58
C HIS A 75 3.65 8.64 11.61
N ARG A 76 2.81 9.59 12.01
CA ARG A 76 1.72 10.12 11.17
C ARG A 76 2.26 10.77 9.89
N MET A 77 3.33 11.57 9.99
CA MET A 77 4.00 12.15 8.81
C MET A 77 4.49 11.06 7.85
N GLN A 78 5.09 9.97 8.36
CA GLN A 78 5.56 8.87 7.52
C GLN A 78 4.40 8.17 6.80
N VAL A 79 3.28 7.92 7.49
CA VAL A 79 2.09 7.29 6.92
C VAL A 79 1.51 8.15 5.80
N LEU A 80 1.29 9.45 6.05
CA LEU A 80 0.75 10.39 5.06
C LEU A 80 1.68 10.56 3.86
N SER A 81 2.99 10.59 4.09
CA SER A 81 4.00 10.67 3.01
C SER A 81 3.92 9.45 2.09
N ARG A 82 3.80 8.25 2.67
CA ARG A 82 3.60 7.01 1.91
C ARG A 82 2.28 7.02 1.14
N GLN A 83 1.20 7.48 1.75
CA GLN A 83 -0.10 7.60 1.10
C GLN A 83 -0.03 8.54 -0.10
N ARG A 84 0.55 9.74 0.06
CA ARG A 84 0.72 10.72 -1.03
C ARG A 84 1.49 10.12 -2.21
N MET A 85 2.65 9.52 -1.94
CA MET A 85 3.46 8.87 -2.99
C MET A 85 2.70 7.77 -3.71
N GLY A 86 1.92 6.97 -2.98
CA GLY A 86 1.07 5.93 -3.55
C GLY A 86 -0.01 6.51 -4.47
N ILE A 87 -0.69 7.57 -4.03
CA ILE A 87 -1.70 8.26 -4.85
C ILE A 87 -1.06 8.84 -6.14
N ASP A 88 0.13 9.45 -6.05
CA ASP A 88 0.84 9.98 -7.22
C ASP A 88 1.14 8.89 -8.26
N ARG A 89 1.63 7.73 -7.82
CA ARG A 89 1.90 6.58 -8.72
C ARG A 89 0.62 6.04 -9.36
N ILE A 90 -0.47 5.98 -8.61
CA ILE A 90 -1.78 5.55 -9.12
C ILE A 90 -2.27 6.53 -10.19
N LEU A 91 -2.16 7.84 -9.94
CA LEU A 91 -2.54 8.87 -10.92
C LEU A 91 -1.70 8.76 -12.20
N ASP A 92 -0.39 8.56 -12.10
CA ASP A 92 0.50 8.37 -13.26
C ASP A 92 0.08 7.14 -14.09
N ARG A 93 -0.18 5.99 -13.44
CA ARG A 93 -0.68 4.79 -14.14
C ARG A 93 -2.01 5.05 -14.87
N MET A 94 -2.93 5.78 -14.24
CA MET A 94 -4.21 6.13 -14.89
C MET A 94 -4.03 7.02 -16.13
N GLN A 95 -3.03 7.92 -16.11
CA GLN A 95 -2.65 8.76 -17.25
C GLN A 95 -2.00 7.95 -18.38
N ARG A 96 -1.17 6.95 -18.04
CA ARG A 96 -0.57 5.99 -18.99
C ARG A 96 -1.56 4.99 -19.62
N LYS A 97 -2.87 5.25 -19.48
CA LYS A 97 -3.97 4.41 -19.99
C LYS A 97 -4.01 3.00 -19.39
N GLU A 98 -3.34 2.75 -18.27
CA GLU A 98 -3.50 1.51 -17.52
C GLU A 98 -4.85 1.54 -16.79
N TRP A 99 -5.89 1.04 -17.45
CA TRP A 99 -7.23 0.93 -16.87
C TRP A 99 -7.95 -0.32 -17.37
N PRO A 100 -8.60 -1.11 -16.49
CA PRO A 100 -8.64 -0.99 -15.03
C PRO A 100 -7.30 -1.35 -14.39
N LEU A 101 -6.97 -0.69 -13.27
CA LEU A 101 -5.75 -1.00 -12.55
C LEU A 101 -5.84 -2.38 -11.88
N ARG A 102 -4.78 -3.17 -12.07
CA ARG A 102 -4.65 -4.51 -11.51
C ARG A 102 -3.43 -4.58 -10.60
N CYS A 103 -3.56 -5.41 -9.58
CA CYS A 103 -2.46 -5.86 -8.73
C CYS A 103 -1.56 -6.82 -9.52
N GLU A 104 -0.32 -7.01 -9.06
CA GLU A 104 0.63 -8.01 -9.60
C GLU A 104 0.04 -9.44 -9.68
N CYS A 105 -0.87 -9.81 -8.77
CA CYS A 105 -1.55 -11.11 -8.82
C CYS A 105 -2.63 -11.22 -9.90
N GLY A 106 -2.87 -10.16 -10.68
CA GLY A 106 -3.91 -10.08 -11.72
C GLY A 106 -5.27 -9.60 -11.21
N ASP A 107 -5.49 -9.56 -9.90
CA ASP A 107 -6.74 -9.09 -9.30
C ASP A 107 -6.94 -7.59 -9.53
N ARG A 108 -8.21 -7.20 -9.66
CA ARG A 108 -8.59 -5.78 -9.73
C ARG A 108 -8.35 -5.11 -8.38
N MET A 109 -7.81 -3.89 -8.43
CA MET A 109 -7.70 -3.06 -7.24
C MET A 109 -9.05 -2.43 -6.89
N LEU A 110 -9.35 -2.30 -5.60
CA LEU A 110 -10.55 -1.62 -5.11
C LEU A 110 -10.27 -0.14 -4.93
N ASP A 111 -11.25 0.71 -5.22
CA ASP A 111 -11.09 2.16 -5.12
C ASP A 111 -10.71 2.65 -3.74
N VAL A 112 -11.26 2.03 -2.68
CA VAL A 112 -10.89 2.35 -1.29
C VAL A 112 -9.39 2.16 -1.03
N ARG A 113 -8.78 1.14 -1.66
CA ARG A 113 -7.35 0.89 -1.54
C ARG A 113 -6.54 1.89 -2.34
N LEU A 114 -7.02 2.25 -3.53
CA LEU A 114 -6.39 3.26 -4.36
C LEU A 114 -6.40 4.64 -3.67
N LEU A 115 -7.53 5.01 -3.05
CA LEU A 115 -7.65 6.24 -2.25
C LEU A 115 -6.76 6.23 -1.00
N ALA A 116 -6.47 5.05 -0.45
CA ALA A 116 -5.48 4.89 0.61
C ALA A 116 -4.01 4.92 0.09
N GLY A 117 -3.79 5.13 -1.21
CA GLY A 117 -2.45 5.10 -1.82
C GLY A 117 -1.86 3.69 -1.95
N SER A 118 -2.68 2.64 -1.91
CA SER A 118 -2.20 1.26 -2.01
C SER A 118 -2.24 0.74 -3.45
N GLU A 119 -1.11 0.17 -3.88
CA GLU A 119 -0.96 -0.47 -5.20
C GLU A 119 -1.25 -1.99 -5.17
N LEU A 120 -1.79 -2.48 -4.06
CA LEU A 120 -2.09 -3.90 -3.88
C LEU A 120 -3.59 -4.14 -3.84
N CYS A 121 -4.03 -5.29 -4.34
CA CYS A 121 -5.38 -5.77 -4.05
C CYS A 121 -5.50 -6.14 -2.56
N THR A 122 -6.75 -6.30 -2.09
CA THR A 122 -7.03 -6.66 -0.70
C THR A 122 -6.30 -7.94 -0.26
N GLY A 123 -6.26 -8.95 -1.13
CA GLY A 123 -5.58 -10.22 -0.83
C GLY A 123 -4.06 -10.08 -0.70
N CYS A 124 -3.41 -9.35 -1.62
CA CYS A 124 -1.95 -9.15 -1.56
C CYS A 124 -1.53 -8.29 -0.37
N ALA A 125 -2.33 -7.29 -0.01
CA ALA A 125 -2.04 -6.47 1.15
C ALA A 125 -2.21 -7.21 2.46
N ALA A 126 -3.30 -7.97 2.64
CA ALA A 126 -3.47 -8.82 3.81
C ALA A 126 -2.29 -9.79 3.96
N ARG A 127 -1.79 -10.36 2.86
CA ARG A 127 -0.60 -11.23 2.88
C ARG A 127 0.71 -10.51 3.26
N ARG A 128 0.84 -9.22 2.98
CA ARG A 128 2.01 -8.42 3.42
C ARG A 128 1.88 -7.90 4.85
N GLU A 129 0.65 -7.64 5.30
CA GLU A 129 0.33 -7.14 6.64
C GLU A 129 0.32 -8.26 7.69
N ILE A 130 0.07 -9.51 7.32
CA ILE A 130 0.27 -10.64 8.22
C ILE A 130 1.77 -10.72 8.52
N PRO A 131 2.22 -10.44 9.77
CA PRO A 131 3.59 -10.72 10.14
C PRO A 131 3.80 -12.20 9.88
N ARG A 132 4.79 -12.54 9.05
CA ARG A 132 5.19 -13.95 8.90
C ARG A 132 5.54 -14.42 10.31
N ARG A 133 4.63 -15.20 10.91
CA ARG A 133 4.93 -15.92 12.14
C ARG A 133 6.25 -16.64 11.83
N PRO A 134 7.33 -16.44 12.60
CA PRO A 134 8.55 -17.19 12.36
C PRO A 134 8.12 -18.65 12.35
N SER A 135 8.28 -19.30 11.21
CA SER A 135 8.02 -20.72 11.06
C SER A 135 8.91 -21.39 12.11
N ALA A 136 8.30 -21.87 13.19
CA ALA A 136 9.01 -22.67 14.17
C ALA A 136 9.75 -23.76 13.37
N PRO A 137 11.06 -23.96 13.58
CA PRO A 137 11.78 -24.98 12.84
C PRO A 137 11.04 -26.29 13.02
N VAL A 138 10.59 -26.87 11.91
CA VAL A 138 10.02 -28.22 11.90
C VAL A 138 11.12 -29.10 12.47
N ARG A 139 10.99 -29.51 13.73
CA ARG A 139 11.85 -30.55 14.31
C ARG A 139 11.71 -31.74 13.40
N ALA A 140 12.73 -31.98 12.57
CA ALA A 140 12.86 -33.21 11.83
C ALA A 140 12.76 -34.34 12.86
N ARG A 141 11.65 -35.09 12.80
CA ARG A 141 11.54 -36.38 13.47
C ARG A 141 12.58 -37.26 12.80
N VAL A 142 13.78 -37.32 13.37
CA VAL A 142 14.72 -38.40 13.09
C VAL A 142 14.06 -39.66 13.65
N MET A 143 13.42 -40.43 12.78
CA MET A 143 13.08 -41.81 13.09
C MET A 143 14.29 -42.67 12.75
N ARG A 144 14.89 -43.19 13.83
CA ARG A 144 15.87 -44.28 13.93
C ARG A 144 17.29 -43.99 13.46
#